data_AF-A0A521F4Q6-F1
#
_entry.id   AF-A0A521F4Q6-F1
#
_cell.length_a   1.000
_cell.length_b   1.000
_cell.length_c   1.000
_cell.angle_alpha   90.00
_cell.angle_beta   90.00
_cell.angle_gamma   90.00
#
_symmetry.space_group_name_H-M   'P 1'
#
loop_
_entity.id
_entity.type
_entity.pdbx_description
1 polymer ?
#
loop_
_entity_poly.entity_id
_entity_poly.type
_entity_poly.pdbx_seq_one_letter_code
_entity_poly.pdbx_strand_id
1 'polypeptide(L)' 'MTSWWRRYDEPRQVEVRHDDGRWIPGLASGWTFAEGGWRCHVTYTAAVGSTFLRAVDPDHVREIAPRSARCGAP' A
#
# COMPACT_ATOMS: atom_id res chain seq x y z
N MET A 1 -16.78 -6.11 19.64
CA MET A 1 -16.12 -5.40 18.53
C MET A 1 -15.37 -6.43 17.71
N THR A 2 -15.74 -6.62 16.43
CA THR A 2 -15.06 -7.60 15.56
C THR A 2 -14.15 -6.84 14.62
N SER A 3 -12.84 -6.89 14.86
CA SER A 3 -11.85 -6.41 13.90
C SER A 3 -11.55 -7.52 12.90
N TRP A 4 -11.55 -7.19 11.60
CA TRP A 4 -11.18 -8.15 10.56
C TRP A 4 -9.80 -7.78 10.01
N TRP A 5 -8.91 -8.76 9.96
CA TRP A 5 -7.56 -8.60 9.41
C TRP A 5 -7.40 -9.49 8.18
N ARG A 6 -6.83 -8.95 7.09
CA ARG A 6 -6.42 -9.68 5.89
C ARG A 6 -4.94 -9.43 5.66
N ARG A 7 -4.09 -10.40 6.02
CA ARG A 7 -2.65 -10.31 5.75
C ARG A 7 -2.37 -10.74 4.31
N TYR A 8 -1.35 -10.17 3.71
CA TYR A 8 -0.69 -10.81 2.59
C TYR A 8 0.42 -11.75 3.10
N ASP A 9 0.60 -12.88 2.42
CA ASP A 9 1.70 -13.81 2.72
C ASP A 9 3.05 -13.14 2.44
N GLU A 10 3.12 -12.36 1.35
CA GLU A 10 4.24 -11.50 1.02
C GLU A 10 3.77 -10.05 0.79
N PRO A 11 4.56 -9.03 1.18
CA PRO A 11 4.19 -7.65 0.93
C PRO A 11 4.02 -7.34 -0.56
N ARG A 12 2.90 -6.69 -0.93
CA ARG A 12 2.61 -6.32 -2.32
C ARG A 12 3.21 -4.96 -2.67
N GLN A 13 3.71 -4.80 -3.88
CA GLN A 13 4.14 -3.50 -4.39
C GLN A 13 2.93 -2.59 -4.63
N VAL A 14 2.98 -1.39 -4.05
CA VAL A 14 1.92 -0.38 -4.15
C VAL A 14 2.53 1.00 -4.34
N GLU A 15 1.72 1.96 -4.77
CA GLU A 15 1.99 3.37 -4.57
C GLU A 15 1.09 3.90 -3.44
N VAL A 16 1.69 4.71 -2.57
CA VAL A 16 1.02 5.33 -1.41
C VAL A 16 0.98 6.83 -1.62
N ARG A 17 -0.19 7.45 -1.42
CA ARG A 17 -0.31 8.90 -1.45
C ARG A 17 0.22 9.49 -0.15
N HIS A 18 1.32 10.23 -0.24
CA HIS A 18 1.90 10.95 0.88
C HIS A 18 1.16 12.26 1.14
N ASP A 19 1.42 12.89 2.29
CA ASP A 19 0.69 14.08 2.75
C ASP A 19 0.98 15.31 1.88
N ASP A 20 2.10 15.31 1.15
CA ASP A 20 2.44 16.31 0.12
C ASP A 20 1.70 16.08 -1.22
N GLY A 21 0.84 15.06 -1.29
CA GLY A 21 0.04 14.69 -2.45
C GLY A 21 0.75 13.81 -3.47
N ARG A 22 2.04 13.48 -3.28
CA ARG A 22 2.79 12.61 -4.20
C ARG A 22 2.45 11.14 -3.99
N TRP A 23 2.49 10.37 -5.08
CA TRP A 23 2.44 8.91 -5.03
C TRP A 23 3.86 8.36 -4.89
N ILE A 24 4.10 7.61 -3.81
CA ILE A 24 5.42 7.09 -3.45
C ILE A 24 5.38 5.56 -3.48
N PRO A 25 6.33 4.89 -4.15
CA PRO A 25 6.42 3.43 -4.11
C PRO A 25 6.59 2.91 -2.69
N GLY A 26 5.87 1.85 -2.36
CA GLY A 26 5.87 1.21 -1.07
C GLY A 26 5.47 -0.26 -1.14
N LEU A 27 5.30 -0.84 0.05
CA LEU A 27 4.90 -2.22 0.24
C LEU A 27 3.66 -2.27 1.13
N ALA A 28 2.62 -2.97 0.70
CA ALA A 28 1.44 -3.24 1.50
C ALA A 28 1.57 -4.61 2.18
N SER A 29 1.36 -4.68 3.50
CA SER A 29 1.44 -5.94 4.28
C SER A 29 0.07 -6.56 4.56
N GLY A 30 -1.01 -5.80 4.40
CA GLY A 30 -2.37 -6.29 4.59
C GLY A 30 -3.40 -5.19 4.80
N TRP A 31 -4.59 -5.59 5.20
CA TRP A 31 -5.74 -4.73 5.43
C TRP A 31 -6.40 -5.01 6.78
N THR A 32 -6.88 -3.96 7.43
CA THR A 32 -7.74 -4.03 8.61
C THR A 32 -9.08 -3.40 8.35
N PHE A 33 -10.15 -4.00 8.86
CA PHE A 33 -11.46 -3.38 8.96
C PHE A 33 -11.75 -3.03 10.43
N ALA A 34 -12.15 -1.78 10.65
CA ALA A 34 -12.66 -1.27 11.92
C ALA A 34 -13.90 -0.38 11.68
N GLU A 35 -14.43 0.27 12.72
CA GLU A 35 -15.66 1.08 12.65
C GLU A 35 -15.64 2.18 11.56
N GLY A 36 -14.45 2.59 11.11
CA GLY A 36 -14.24 3.56 10.03
C GLY A 36 -13.91 2.97 8.66
N GLY A 37 -14.08 1.67 8.45
CA GLY A 37 -13.86 0.99 7.16
C GLY A 37 -12.52 0.26 7.03
N TRP A 38 -12.18 -0.09 5.79
CA TRP A 38 -10.93 -0.79 5.45
C TRP A 38 -9.75 0.17 5.44
N ARG A 39 -8.62 -0.25 6.01
CA ARG A 39 -7.35 0.46 6.01
C ARG A 39 -6.24 -0.45 5.52
N CYS A 40 -5.39 0.02 4.62
CA CYS A 40 -4.24 -0.72 4.12
C CYS A 40 -2.99 -0.39 4.94
N HIS A 41 -2.28 -1.41 5.40
CA HIS A 41 -1.03 -1.26 6.13
C HIS A 41 0.13 -1.23 5.15
N VAL A 42 0.84 -0.11 5.12
CA VAL A 42 1.89 0.18 4.12
C VAL A 42 3.19 0.65 4.76
N THR A 43 4.29 0.31 4.10
CA THR A 43 5.63 0.83 4.39
C THR A 43 6.19 1.52 3.15
N TYR A 44 6.67 2.76 3.26
CA TYR A 44 7.26 3.50 2.15
C TYR A 44 8.31 4.51 2.63
N THR A 45 9.21 4.94 1.73
CA THR A 45 10.29 5.89 2.03
C THR A 45 10.02 7.20 1.30
N ALA A 46 9.67 8.26 2.04
CA ALA A 46 9.32 9.55 1.43
C ALA A 46 10.54 10.45 1.14
N ALA A 47 11.60 10.28 1.93
CA ALA A 47 12.87 10.99 1.77
C ALA A 47 14.01 10.09 2.23
N VAL A 48 15.25 10.46 1.87
CA VAL A 48 16.44 9.71 2.30
C VAL A 48 16.47 9.63 3.83
N GLY A 49 16.47 8.40 4.36
CA GLY A 49 16.45 8.13 5.80
C GLY A 49 15.07 8.27 6.48
N SER A 50 13.99 8.51 5.75
CA SER A 50 12.64 8.66 6.30
C SER A 50 11.68 7.58 5.77
N THR A 51 11.65 6.46 6.50
CA THR A 51 10.72 5.34 6.25
C THR A 51 9.50 5.46 7.16
N PHE A 52 8.32 5.32 6.58
CA PHE A 52 7.04 5.42 7.27
C PHE A 52 6.32 4.07 7.29
N LEU A 53 5.65 3.77 8.41
CA LEU A 53 4.68 2.68 8.54
C LEU A 53 3.32 3.32 8.84
N ARG A 54 2.32 3.10 7.98
CA ARG A 54 0.99 3.73 8.09
C ARG A 54 -0.14 2.79 7.76
N ALA A 55 -1.30 3.05 8.35
CA ALA A 55 -2.59 2.49 7.92
C ALA A 55 -3.35 3.57 7.14
N VAL A 56 -3.50 3.40 5.83
CA VAL A 56 -4.08 4.41 4.93
C VAL A 56 -5.45 3.99 4.41
N ASP A 57 -6.26 4.98 4.01
CA ASP A 57 -7.55 4.74 3.36
C ASP A 57 -7.36 4.08 1.98
N PRO A 58 -8.37 3.37 1.45
CA PRO A 58 -8.27 2.70 0.15
C PRO A 58 -7.92 3.66 -1.00
N ASP A 59 -8.39 4.91 -0.92
CA ASP A 59 -8.13 5.93 -1.94
C ASP A 59 -6.69 6.48 -1.91
N HIS A 60 -5.92 6.16 -0.87
CA HIS A 60 -4.53 6.58 -0.68
C HIS A 60 -3.52 5.48 -1.01
N VAL A 61 -3.99 4.34 -1.54
CA VAL A 61 -3.14 3.24 -1.97
C VAL A 61 -3.61 2.70 -3.31
N ARG A 62 -2.67 2.38 -4.20
CA ARG A 62 -3.00 1.67 -5.45
C ARG A 62 -1.96 0.60 -5.73
N GLU A 63 -2.40 -0.55 -6.22
CA GLU A 63 -1.48 -1.63 -6.57
C GLU A 63 -0.66 -1.23 -7.80
N ILE A 64 0.65 -1.46 -7.73
CA ILE A 64 1.51 -1.40 -8.92
C ILE A 64 1.31 -2.73 -9.61
N ALA A 65 0.58 -2.75 -10.73
CA ALA A 65 0.49 -3.95 -11.55
C ALA A 65 1.92 -4.44 -11.85
N PRO A 66 2.19 -5.75 -11.76
CA PRO A 66 3.54 -6.26 -11.98
C PRO A 66 4.02 -5.84 -13.37
N ARG A 67 5.26 -5.35 -13.43
CA ARG A 67 5.94 -4.87 -14.65
C ARG A 67 6.10 -5.97 -15.73
N SER A 68 5.53 -7.16 -15.55
CA SER A 68 5.46 -8.23 -16.56
C SER A 68 4.42 -7.97 -17.67
N ALA A 69 3.55 -6.97 -17.55
CA ALA A 69 2.58 -6.64 -18.61
C ALA A 69 3.14 -5.80 -19.79
N ARG A 70 4.44 -5.44 -19.81
CA ARG A 70 5.05 -4.66 -20.91
C ARG A 70 6.14 -5.39 -21.71
N CYS A 71 6.36 -6.68 -21.48
CA CYS A 71 7.29 -7.46 -22.29
C CYS A 71 6.58 -8.70 -22.83
N GLY A 72 6.20 -8.68 -24.11
CA GLY A 72 5.65 -9.85 -24.79
C GLY A 72 4.71 -9.55 -25.97
N ALA A 73 5.17 -8.76 -26.95
CA ALA A 73 4.84 -9.04 -28.35
C ALA A 73 6.08 -9.76 -28.90
N PRO A 74 5.93 -11.04 -29.27
CA PRO A 74 5.75 -11.40 -30.68
C PRO A 74 4.43 -12.12 -30.98
#